data_AF-A0A1A8XTX3-F1
#
_entry.id   AF-A0A1A8XTX3-F1
#
_cell.length_a   1.000
_cell.length_b   1.000
_cell.length_c   1.000
_cell.angle_alpha   90.00
_cell.angle_beta   90.00
_cell.angle_gamma   90.00
#
_symmetry.space_group_name_H-M   'P 1'
#
loop_
_entity.id
_entity.type
_entity.pdbx_description
1 polymer ?
#
loop_
_entity_poly.entity_id
_entity_poly.type
_entity_poly.pdbx_seq_one_letter_code
_entity_poly.pdbx_strand_id
1 'polypeptide(L)'
;MRFTDLSLSAQTAFAELSEQAHAGELRLALSGFPGSFHKRSIKGRQYWYFGYRDLHGKGRMAYVGPDSARVRILVDRFATRKGSQPLRPLTGAAVALGCEVVASKHFRMIKRLADYGFFRAGGLLIGTHAFIAIGNVLGVRWADSQRTQDVDFAHAGRNVSIALPAKLQLSVHDALTSLEMGLLPIRQFFAGAGAQYRNPSDPELRLDFVSCAHRKDEPLLVLTELGLALQPLKFMEFALQNSTQGCVLARDGACTVKLPDPARYAVHKLIVYGERPLRERTKASKDLHQAACLASFFATRGPVESFNLETFVDDTRALRHARYAGCSGRTEAYPLGEPKNPVPAEPVEA
;
A
#
# COMPACT_ATOMS: atom_id res chain seq x y z
N MET A 1 -20.30 15.31 -16.21
CA MET A 1 -19.84 13.91 -16.06
C MET A 1 -18.65 13.92 -15.10
N ARG A 2 -18.60 13.02 -14.09
CA ARG A 2 -17.54 13.05 -13.05
C ARG A 2 -16.26 12.31 -13.44
N PHE A 3 -16.33 11.51 -14.50
CA PHE A 3 -15.21 10.80 -15.10
C PHE A 3 -15.42 10.69 -16.62
N THR A 4 -14.35 10.37 -17.34
CA THR A 4 -14.37 10.00 -18.76
C THR A 4 -13.63 8.68 -18.94
N ASP A 5 -14.14 7.78 -19.78
CA ASP A 5 -13.48 6.50 -20.03
C ASP A 5 -12.14 6.70 -20.75
N LEU A 6 -11.12 5.94 -20.33
CA LEU A 6 -9.89 5.78 -21.09
C LEU A 6 -10.17 4.88 -22.29
N SER A 7 -9.53 5.15 -23.43
CA SER A 7 -9.64 4.28 -24.61
C SER A 7 -9.18 2.85 -24.30
N LEU A 8 -9.65 1.86 -25.07
CA LEU A 8 -9.20 0.48 -24.89
C LEU A 8 -7.67 0.37 -24.99
N SER A 9 -7.05 1.08 -25.94
CA SER A 9 -5.60 1.14 -26.08
C SER A 9 -4.91 1.69 -24.83
N ALA A 10 -5.48 2.71 -24.18
CA ALA A 10 -4.95 3.26 -22.93
C ALA A 10 -5.05 2.25 -21.78
N GLN A 11 -6.19 1.56 -21.66
CA GLN A 11 -6.40 0.52 -20.65
C GLN A 11 -5.43 -0.65 -20.85
N THR A 12 -5.21 -1.10 -22.10
CA THR A 12 -4.23 -2.15 -22.43
C THR A 12 -2.80 -1.71 -22.10
N ALA A 13 -2.42 -0.48 -22.48
CA ALA A 13 -1.09 0.05 -22.17
C ALA A 13 -0.85 0.18 -20.66
N PHE A 14 -1.86 0.57 -19.89
CA PHE A 14 -1.79 0.58 -18.43
C PHE A 14 -1.64 -0.83 -17.85
N ALA A 15 -2.43 -1.79 -18.35
CA ALA A 15 -2.36 -3.18 -17.88
C ALA A 15 -0.98 -3.80 -18.10
N GLU A 16 -0.40 -3.65 -19.30
CA GLU A 16 0.95 -4.11 -19.61
C GLU A 16 2.00 -3.44 -18.72
N LEU A 17 1.93 -2.11 -18.57
CA LEU A 17 2.83 -1.36 -17.69
C LEU A 17 2.73 -1.84 -16.24
N SER A 18 1.52 -2.05 -15.74
CA SER A 18 1.24 -2.50 -14.38
C SER A 18 1.79 -3.92 -14.14
N GLU A 19 1.62 -4.83 -15.10
CA GLU A 19 2.18 -6.18 -15.06
C GLU A 19 3.72 -6.14 -15.02
N GLN A 20 4.35 -5.35 -15.88
CA GLN A 20 5.81 -5.20 -15.90
C GLN A 20 6.34 -4.54 -14.61
N ALA A 21 5.64 -3.54 -14.08
CA ALA A 21 5.98 -2.92 -12.81
C ALA A 21 5.88 -3.92 -11.65
N HIS A 22 4.85 -4.77 -11.64
CA HIS A 22 4.67 -5.81 -10.63
C HIS A 22 5.72 -6.91 -10.72
N ALA A 23 6.04 -7.39 -11.92
CA ALA A 23 7.12 -8.34 -12.13
C ALA A 23 8.48 -7.78 -11.64
N GLY A 24 8.73 -6.49 -11.88
CA GLY A 24 9.89 -5.77 -11.37
C GLY A 24 9.92 -5.69 -9.84
N GLU A 25 8.78 -5.41 -9.21
CA GLU A 25 8.63 -5.34 -7.74
C GLU A 25 8.85 -6.71 -7.08
N LEU A 26 8.22 -7.77 -7.59
CA LEU A 26 8.40 -9.14 -7.10
C LEU A 26 9.86 -9.56 -7.21
N ARG A 27 10.54 -9.18 -8.29
CA ARG A 27 11.98 -9.43 -8.45
C ARG A 27 12.79 -8.74 -7.34
N LEU A 28 12.51 -7.46 -7.06
CA LEU A 28 13.17 -6.70 -5.99
C LEU A 28 12.96 -7.39 -4.62
N ALA A 29 11.73 -7.81 -4.34
CA ALA A 29 11.38 -8.53 -3.13
C ALA A 29 12.17 -9.84 -2.96
N LEU A 30 12.27 -10.64 -4.03
CA LEU A 30 13.02 -11.89 -4.04
C LEU A 30 14.55 -11.70 -3.98
N SER A 31 15.06 -10.55 -4.43
CA SER A 31 16.48 -10.19 -4.34
C SER A 31 16.90 -9.63 -2.98
N GLY A 32 15.96 -9.31 -2.09
CA GLY A 32 16.23 -8.78 -0.76
C GLY A 32 16.66 -7.31 -0.71
N PHE A 33 17.42 -6.80 -1.69
CA PHE A 33 17.79 -5.39 -1.89
C PHE A 33 18.29 -5.14 -3.33
N PRO A 34 18.28 -3.91 -3.85
CA PRO A 34 19.03 -3.55 -5.05
C PRO A 34 20.53 -3.79 -4.84
N GLY A 35 21.12 -4.68 -5.65
CA GLY A 35 22.52 -5.08 -5.50
C GLY A 35 23.03 -5.96 -6.64
N SER A 36 24.28 -6.40 -6.53
CA SER A 36 24.91 -7.30 -7.49
C SER A 36 25.89 -8.26 -6.84
N PHE A 37 25.97 -9.47 -7.37
CA PHE A 37 27.04 -10.40 -7.00
C PHE A 37 28.37 -9.97 -7.62
N HIS A 38 29.43 -10.00 -6.81
CA HIS A 38 30.80 -9.73 -7.20
C HIS A 38 31.68 -10.92 -6.79
N LYS A 39 32.55 -11.34 -7.69
CA LYS A 39 33.53 -12.39 -7.44
C LYS A 39 34.86 -11.75 -7.01
N ARG A 40 35.48 -12.27 -5.95
CA ARG A 40 36.80 -11.83 -5.45
C ARG A 40 37.71 -13.03 -5.26
N SER A 41 38.97 -12.89 -5.66
CA SER A 41 40.02 -13.87 -5.39
C SER A 41 40.78 -13.47 -4.13
N ILE A 42 40.88 -14.38 -3.16
CA ILE A 42 41.65 -14.18 -1.92
C ILE A 42 42.51 -15.43 -1.71
N LYS A 43 43.83 -15.25 -1.66
CA LYS A 43 44.81 -16.35 -1.48
C LYS A 43 44.58 -17.53 -2.44
N GLY A 44 44.33 -17.24 -3.72
CA GLY A 44 44.13 -18.26 -4.77
C GLY A 44 42.77 -18.95 -4.77
N ARG A 45 41.86 -18.62 -3.83
CA ARG A 45 40.49 -19.15 -3.78
C ARG A 45 39.48 -18.07 -4.15
N GLN A 46 38.45 -18.47 -4.87
CA GLN A 46 37.40 -17.59 -5.37
C GLN A 46 36.21 -17.54 -4.40
N TYR A 47 35.71 -16.34 -4.16
CA TYR A 47 34.63 -16.07 -3.23
C TYR A 47 33.61 -15.12 -3.85
N TRP A 48 32.34 -15.34 -3.53
CA TRP A 48 31.25 -14.47 -3.92
C TRP A 48 30.84 -13.56 -2.77
N TYR A 49 30.57 -12.32 -3.13
CA TYR A 49 30.04 -11.30 -2.27
C TYR A 49 28.83 -10.66 -2.93
N PHE A 50 27.86 -10.23 -2.13
CA PHE A 50 26.72 -9.44 -2.60
C PHE A 50 26.95 -7.98 -2.24
N GLY A 51 27.15 -7.15 -3.26
CA GLY A 51 27.27 -5.71 -3.11
C GLY A 51 25.89 -5.08 -3.03
N TYR A 52 25.63 -4.32 -1.99
CA TYR A 52 24.38 -3.56 -1.81
C TYR A 52 24.73 -2.19 -1.22
N ARG A 53 23.86 -1.20 -1.43
CA ARG A 53 23.98 0.07 -0.70
C ARG A 53 23.23 -0.06 0.61
N ASP A 54 23.86 0.35 1.70
CA ASP A 54 23.18 0.45 2.98
C ASP A 54 22.21 1.63 3.01
N LEU A 55 21.53 1.76 4.15
CA LEU A 55 20.53 2.77 4.45
C LEU A 55 21.06 4.23 4.33
N HIS A 56 22.38 4.43 4.32
CA HIS A 56 23.05 5.73 4.16
C HIS A 56 23.71 5.88 2.78
N GLY A 57 23.36 5.03 1.81
CA GLY A 57 23.92 5.06 0.46
C GLY A 57 25.36 4.54 0.36
N LYS A 58 25.96 4.07 1.46
CA LYS A 58 27.33 3.56 1.46
C LYS A 58 27.36 2.15 0.88
N GLY A 59 28.28 1.91 -0.04
CA GLY A 59 28.49 0.58 -0.60
C GLY A 59 28.95 -0.40 0.48
N ARG A 60 28.18 -1.47 0.70
CA ARG A 60 28.53 -2.60 1.55
C ARG A 60 28.63 -3.87 0.73
N MET A 61 29.40 -4.82 1.24
CA MET A 61 29.54 -6.14 0.65
C MET A 61 29.27 -7.20 1.70
N ALA A 62 28.23 -7.99 1.51
CA ALA A 62 27.97 -9.19 2.31
C ALA A 62 28.72 -10.37 1.71
N TYR A 63 29.47 -11.11 2.52
CA TYR A 63 30.07 -12.37 2.08
C TYR A 63 28.98 -13.41 1.87
N VAL A 64 28.99 -14.07 0.71
CA VAL A 64 27.98 -15.08 0.32
C VAL A 64 28.54 -16.48 0.52
N GLY A 65 29.80 -16.70 0.11
CA GLY A 65 30.45 -17.99 0.21
C GLY A 65 31.56 -18.21 -0.81
N PRO A 66 32.29 -19.35 -0.72
CA PRO A 66 33.24 -19.76 -1.75
C PRO A 66 32.52 -20.09 -3.07
N ASP A 67 33.22 -19.94 -4.18
CA ASP A 67 32.73 -20.27 -5.52
C ASP A 67 32.47 -21.77 -5.68
N SER A 68 31.26 -22.17 -5.29
CA SER A 68 30.77 -23.55 -5.29
C SER A 68 29.55 -23.67 -6.23
N ALA A 69 29.22 -24.88 -6.66
CA ALA A 69 28.06 -25.13 -7.53
C ALA A 69 26.76 -24.52 -6.97
N ARG A 70 26.54 -24.64 -5.65
CA ARG A 70 25.38 -24.05 -4.95
C ARG A 70 25.33 -22.53 -5.07
N VAL A 71 26.47 -21.85 -4.92
CA VAL A 71 26.55 -20.38 -5.00
C VAL A 71 26.44 -19.91 -6.46
N ARG A 72 27.00 -20.66 -7.42
CA ARG A 72 26.83 -20.35 -8.86
C ARG A 72 25.37 -20.43 -9.30
N ILE A 73 24.62 -21.43 -8.85
CA ILE A 73 23.17 -21.53 -9.11
C ILE A 73 22.42 -20.31 -8.56
N LEU A 74 22.78 -19.84 -7.35
CA LEU A 74 22.19 -18.64 -6.76
C LEU A 74 22.50 -17.38 -7.59
N VAL A 75 23.75 -17.23 -8.02
CA VAL A 75 24.20 -16.11 -8.87
C VAL A 75 23.52 -16.13 -10.23
N ASP A 76 23.42 -17.29 -10.87
CA ASP A 76 22.79 -17.45 -12.18
C ASP A 76 21.28 -17.18 -12.11
N ARG A 77 20.59 -17.65 -11.06
CA ARG A 77 19.17 -17.28 -10.82
C ARG A 77 18.99 -15.78 -10.63
N PHE A 78 19.96 -15.10 -10.02
CA PHE A 78 19.93 -13.64 -9.86
C PHE A 78 20.23 -12.91 -11.18
N ALA A 79 21.20 -13.39 -11.96
CA ALA A 79 21.62 -12.79 -13.22
C ALA A 79 20.59 -12.98 -14.34
N THR A 80 19.98 -14.16 -14.45
CA THR A 80 18.89 -14.44 -15.41
C THR A 80 17.65 -13.58 -15.15
N ARG A 81 17.46 -13.12 -13.90
CA ARG A 81 16.38 -12.20 -13.54
C ARG A 81 16.71 -10.72 -13.82
N LYS A 82 17.92 -10.32 -14.20
CA LYS A 82 18.31 -8.90 -14.38
C LYS A 82 17.64 -8.16 -15.55
N GLY A 83 16.97 -8.85 -16.48
CA GLY A 83 16.24 -8.20 -17.58
C GLY A 83 14.89 -7.64 -17.13
N SER A 84 14.86 -6.49 -16.46
CA SER A 84 13.60 -5.72 -16.41
C SER A 84 13.61 -4.79 -17.59
N GLN A 85 12.61 -4.88 -18.47
CA GLN A 85 12.43 -3.84 -19.47
C GLN A 85 12.34 -2.48 -18.76
N PRO A 86 12.95 -1.43 -19.32
CA PRO A 86 12.79 -0.10 -18.76
C PRO A 86 11.29 0.24 -18.76
N LEU A 87 10.74 0.59 -17.59
CA LEU A 87 9.32 0.97 -17.49
C LEU A 87 9.03 2.32 -18.16
N ARG A 88 10.06 3.13 -18.41
CA ARG A 88 9.91 4.52 -18.89
C ARG A 88 9.26 4.62 -20.29
N PRO A 89 9.66 3.84 -21.32
CA PRO A 89 8.94 3.82 -22.59
C PRO A 89 7.47 3.42 -22.45
N LEU A 90 7.18 2.35 -21.69
CA LEU A 90 5.81 1.88 -21.44
C LEU A 90 4.98 2.94 -20.69
N THR A 91 5.60 3.62 -19.72
CA THR A 91 4.96 4.73 -19.01
C THR A 91 4.67 5.89 -19.96
N GLY A 92 5.62 6.25 -20.83
CA GLY A 92 5.42 7.28 -21.85
C GLY A 92 4.24 6.96 -22.77
N ALA A 93 4.11 5.71 -23.21
CA ALA A 93 2.99 5.24 -24.03
C ALA A 93 1.65 5.34 -23.28
N ALA A 94 1.58 4.79 -22.06
CA ALA A 94 0.35 4.84 -21.24
C ALA A 94 -0.11 6.28 -20.97
N VAL A 95 0.83 7.19 -20.68
CA VAL A 95 0.55 8.61 -20.44
C VAL A 95 0.10 9.32 -21.73
N ALA A 96 0.75 9.04 -22.87
CA ALA A 96 0.33 9.61 -24.16
C ALA A 96 -1.08 9.16 -24.57
N LEU A 97 -1.49 7.96 -24.14
CA LEU A 97 -2.84 7.42 -24.36
C LEU A 97 -3.89 7.93 -23.36
N GLY A 98 -3.48 8.71 -22.35
CA GLY A 98 -4.39 9.41 -21.44
C GLY A 98 -4.40 8.92 -19.99
N CYS A 99 -3.52 7.97 -19.61
CA CYS A 99 -3.40 7.56 -18.21
C CYS A 99 -2.90 8.72 -17.34
N GLU A 100 -3.51 8.86 -16.16
CA GLU A 100 -3.19 9.93 -15.23
C GLU A 100 -1.87 9.70 -14.51
N VAL A 101 -1.18 10.79 -14.18
CA VAL A 101 0.13 10.78 -13.52
C VAL A 101 0.10 11.56 -12.22
N VAL A 102 0.99 11.18 -11.30
CA VAL A 102 1.28 11.97 -10.11
C VAL A 102 2.52 12.86 -10.34
N ALA A 103 2.68 13.87 -9.51
CA ALA A 103 3.85 14.75 -9.56
C ALA A 103 5.15 13.95 -9.32
N SER A 104 6.19 14.21 -10.12
CA SER A 104 7.49 13.49 -10.03
C SER A 104 8.10 13.48 -8.62
N LYS A 105 7.98 14.59 -7.88
CA LYS A 105 8.44 14.68 -6.48
C LYS A 105 7.76 13.66 -5.58
N HIS A 106 6.43 13.54 -5.68
CA HIS A 106 5.63 12.58 -4.92
C HIS A 106 5.88 11.14 -5.37
N PHE A 107 6.01 10.93 -6.67
CA PHE A 107 6.36 9.62 -7.23
C PHE A 107 7.68 9.09 -6.68
N ARG A 108 8.72 9.93 -6.58
CA ARG A 108 10.01 9.50 -6.00
C ARG A 108 9.86 8.99 -4.56
N MET A 109 9.02 9.64 -3.75
CA MET A 109 8.75 9.22 -2.38
C MET A 109 7.98 7.89 -2.34
N ILE A 110 6.88 7.77 -3.10
CA ILE A 110 6.07 6.55 -3.21
C ILE A 110 6.93 5.38 -3.70
N LYS A 111 7.69 5.59 -4.78
CA LYS A 111 8.56 4.58 -5.37
C LYS A 111 9.64 4.14 -4.39
N ARG A 112 10.24 5.06 -3.63
CA ARG A 112 11.26 4.70 -2.64
C ARG A 112 10.69 3.80 -1.55
N LEU A 113 9.49 4.11 -1.05
CA LEU A 113 8.81 3.27 -0.07
C LEU A 113 8.40 1.91 -0.67
N ALA A 114 8.00 1.86 -1.94
CA ALA A 114 7.75 0.61 -2.65
C ALA A 114 9.01 -0.26 -2.77
N ASP A 115 10.12 0.33 -3.19
CA ASP A 115 11.42 -0.36 -3.35
C ASP A 115 11.90 -0.92 -1.99
N TYR A 116 11.65 -0.19 -0.90
CA TYR A 116 11.91 -0.61 0.48
C TYR A 116 10.85 -1.56 1.04
N GLY A 117 9.82 -1.92 0.28
CA GLY A 117 8.84 -2.92 0.67
C GLY A 117 7.77 -2.47 1.65
N PHE A 118 7.51 -1.16 1.77
CA PHE A 118 6.42 -0.65 2.61
C PHE A 118 5.06 -1.28 2.26
N PHE A 119 4.73 -1.40 0.96
CA PHE A 119 3.48 -2.02 0.52
C PHE A 119 3.45 -3.54 0.71
N ARG A 120 4.61 -4.20 0.60
CA ARG A 120 4.77 -5.62 0.98
C ARG A 120 4.57 -5.81 2.47
N ALA A 121 5.01 -4.83 3.26
CA ALA A 121 4.85 -4.78 4.71
C ALA A 121 3.39 -4.55 5.15
N GLY A 122 2.42 -4.46 4.23
CA GLY A 122 1.01 -4.23 4.57
C GLY A 122 0.64 -2.76 4.63
N GLY A 123 1.54 -1.86 4.22
CA GLY A 123 1.21 -0.47 3.97
C GLY A 123 0.31 -0.31 2.74
N LEU A 124 -0.53 0.72 2.74
CA LEU A 124 -1.40 1.14 1.64
C LEU A 124 -1.09 2.60 1.28
N LEU A 125 -1.15 2.91 -0.01
CA LEU A 125 -1.20 4.28 -0.49
C LEU A 125 -2.65 4.75 -0.38
N ILE A 126 -2.88 5.88 0.27
CA ILE A 126 -4.22 6.47 0.42
C ILE A 126 -4.24 7.89 -0.12
N GLY A 127 -5.30 8.64 0.16
CA GLY A 127 -5.42 10.02 -0.24
C GLY A 127 -5.49 10.21 -1.76
N THR A 128 -4.92 11.31 -2.23
CA THR A 128 -5.16 11.76 -3.61
C THR A 128 -4.42 10.90 -4.63
N HIS A 129 -3.22 10.46 -4.30
CA HIS A 129 -2.43 9.60 -5.19
C HIS A 129 -3.08 8.22 -5.36
N ALA A 130 -3.70 7.70 -4.30
CA ALA A 130 -4.52 6.50 -4.40
C ALA A 130 -5.75 6.73 -5.30
N PHE A 131 -6.45 7.86 -5.14
CA PHE A 131 -7.59 8.20 -5.99
C PHE A 131 -7.20 8.28 -7.48
N ILE A 132 -6.07 8.91 -7.81
CA ILE A 132 -5.54 8.97 -9.17
C ILE A 132 -5.22 7.56 -9.69
N ALA A 133 -4.50 6.76 -8.90
CA ALA A 133 -4.15 5.40 -9.30
C ALA A 133 -5.38 4.49 -9.49
N ILE A 134 -6.39 4.63 -8.64
CA ILE A 134 -7.69 3.94 -8.76
C ILE A 134 -8.37 4.31 -10.09
N GLY A 135 -8.29 5.56 -10.55
CA GLY A 135 -8.83 5.96 -11.86
C GLY A 135 -8.22 5.14 -12.99
N ASN A 136 -6.89 5.06 -13.04
CA ASN A 136 -6.19 4.25 -14.04
C ASN A 136 -6.56 2.75 -13.94
N VAL A 137 -6.65 2.20 -12.73
CA VAL A 137 -7.08 0.81 -12.50
C VAL A 137 -8.50 0.55 -13.00
N LEU A 138 -9.41 1.51 -12.80
CA LEU A 138 -10.80 1.43 -13.26
C LEU A 138 -10.97 1.78 -14.74
N GLY A 139 -9.88 2.12 -15.45
CA GLY A 139 -9.93 2.50 -16.86
C GLY A 139 -10.59 3.85 -17.11
N VAL A 140 -10.55 4.77 -16.15
CA VAL A 140 -11.20 6.09 -16.25
C VAL A 140 -10.28 7.23 -15.84
N ARG A 141 -10.58 8.41 -16.37
CA ARG A 141 -9.98 9.67 -15.96
C ARG A 141 -10.98 10.49 -15.17
N TRP A 142 -10.59 11.00 -14.00
CA TRP A 142 -11.45 11.85 -13.19
C TRP A 142 -11.57 13.24 -13.82
N ALA A 143 -12.76 13.84 -13.77
CA ALA A 143 -13.01 15.15 -14.39
C ALA A 143 -12.23 16.29 -13.71
N ASP A 144 -11.90 16.15 -12.42
CA ASP A 144 -11.11 17.12 -11.66
C ASP A 144 -10.00 16.39 -10.90
N SER A 145 -8.78 16.47 -11.43
CA SER A 145 -7.57 15.94 -10.80
C SER A 145 -7.10 16.93 -9.73
N GLN A 146 -7.71 16.92 -8.55
CA GLN A 146 -7.33 17.84 -7.48
C GLN A 146 -5.88 17.63 -7.06
N ARG A 147 -5.01 18.64 -7.24
CA ARG A 147 -3.61 18.59 -6.79
C ARG A 147 -3.57 18.58 -5.25
N THR A 148 -2.85 17.62 -4.67
CA THR A 148 -2.56 17.58 -3.24
C THR A 148 -1.11 17.98 -2.99
N GLN A 149 -0.84 18.54 -1.82
CA GLN A 149 0.52 18.80 -1.33
C GLN A 149 1.04 17.63 -0.48
N ASP A 150 0.13 16.82 0.06
CA ASP A 150 0.44 15.74 1.01
C ASP A 150 0.40 14.37 0.29
N VAL A 151 1.37 13.48 0.59
CA VAL A 151 1.32 12.05 0.23
C VAL A 151 0.94 11.24 1.47
N ASP A 152 -0.19 10.55 1.41
CA ASP A 152 -0.78 9.88 2.56
C ASP A 152 -0.59 8.35 2.47
N PHE A 153 -0.17 7.72 3.58
CA PHE A 153 0.01 6.28 3.68
C PHE A 153 -0.72 5.72 4.90
N ALA A 154 -1.33 4.56 4.77
CA ALA A 154 -1.98 3.85 5.87
C ALA A 154 -1.29 2.51 6.15
N HIS A 155 -1.37 2.03 7.38
CA HIS A 155 -0.92 0.69 7.75
C HIS A 155 -1.78 0.15 8.89
N ALA A 156 -2.12 -1.15 8.88
CA ALA A 156 -2.97 -1.77 9.90
C ALA A 156 -2.31 -1.94 11.29
N GLY A 157 -1.10 -1.42 11.48
CA GLY A 157 -0.34 -1.60 12.72
C GLY A 157 -0.02 -3.06 13.08
N ARG A 158 -0.24 -3.40 14.36
CA ARG A 158 0.30 -4.57 15.10
C ARG A 158 -0.17 -5.97 14.64
N ASN A 159 -1.03 -6.07 13.64
CA ASN A 159 -1.71 -7.32 13.27
C ASN A 159 -1.34 -7.90 11.90
N VAL A 160 -0.27 -7.42 11.27
CA VAL A 160 0.24 -8.03 10.04
C VAL A 160 1.55 -8.74 10.38
N SER A 161 1.46 -10.00 10.84
CA SER A 161 2.64 -10.86 10.94
C SER A 161 3.17 -11.13 9.54
N ILE A 162 4.11 -10.31 9.11
CA ILE A 162 4.85 -10.55 7.88
C ILE A 162 6.08 -11.31 8.30
N ALA A 163 6.25 -12.48 7.72
CA ALA A 163 7.50 -13.22 7.80
C ALA A 163 8.58 -12.45 7.02
N LEU A 164 9.03 -11.32 7.58
CA LEU A 164 10.28 -10.69 7.21
C LEU A 164 11.39 -11.60 7.74
N PRO A 165 12.45 -11.90 6.97
CA PRO A 165 13.60 -12.61 7.50
C PRO A 165 14.08 -11.90 8.76
N ALA A 166 14.30 -12.64 9.85
CA ALA A 166 14.50 -12.12 11.23
C ALA A 166 15.67 -11.12 11.45
N LYS A 167 16.34 -10.68 10.38
CA LYS A 167 17.41 -9.66 10.37
C LYS A 167 17.14 -8.46 9.44
N LEU A 168 15.97 -8.39 8.80
CA LEU A 168 15.62 -7.31 7.88
C LEU A 168 14.79 -6.25 8.61
N GLN A 169 15.45 -5.23 9.16
CA GLN A 169 14.79 -4.03 9.69
C GLN A 169 14.48 -3.09 8.50
N LEU A 170 13.21 -2.88 8.18
CA LEU A 170 12.77 -1.99 7.09
C LEU A 170 12.56 -0.58 7.62
N SER A 171 13.60 0.26 7.66
CA SER A 171 13.44 1.62 8.18
C SER A 171 12.84 2.57 7.15
N VAL A 172 11.61 3.05 7.39
CA VAL A 172 10.93 4.07 6.59
C VAL A 172 11.68 5.40 6.69
N HIS A 173 12.18 5.74 7.87
CA HIS A 173 13.01 6.92 8.07
C HIS A 173 14.23 6.89 7.13
N ASP A 174 14.96 5.78 7.10
CA ASP A 174 16.14 5.65 6.25
C ASP A 174 15.81 5.64 4.76
N ALA A 175 14.69 5.01 4.39
CA ALA A 175 14.18 5.06 3.01
C ALA A 175 14.00 6.52 2.56
N LEU A 176 13.37 7.35 3.39
CA LEU A 176 13.13 8.76 3.08
C LEU A 176 14.43 9.58 3.12
N THR A 177 15.32 9.34 4.08
CA THR A 177 16.64 10.01 4.16
C THR A 177 17.49 9.72 2.92
N SER A 178 17.44 8.50 2.38
CA SER A 178 18.17 8.11 1.16
C SER A 178 17.75 8.86 -0.11
N LEU A 179 16.62 9.59 -0.08
CA LEU A 179 16.20 10.45 -1.18
C LEU A 179 16.95 11.78 -1.20
N GLU A 180 17.61 12.17 -0.10
CA GLU A 180 18.30 13.46 0.04
C GLU A 180 17.38 14.66 -0.27
N MET A 181 16.07 14.49 -0.05
CA MET A 181 15.03 15.49 -0.35
C MET A 181 14.75 16.44 0.83
N GLY A 182 15.60 16.47 1.85
CA GLY A 182 15.45 17.34 3.02
C GLY A 182 14.21 17.05 3.88
N LEU A 183 13.67 15.84 3.81
CA LEU A 183 12.49 15.43 4.59
C LEU A 183 12.87 15.21 6.07
N LEU A 184 12.25 15.97 6.96
CA LEU A 184 12.47 15.91 8.39
C LEU A 184 11.19 15.48 9.13
N PRO A 185 11.27 14.58 10.13
CA PRO A 185 10.12 14.21 10.94
C PRO A 185 9.67 15.38 11.84
N ILE A 186 8.36 15.64 11.91
CA ILE A 186 7.80 16.80 12.65
C ILE A 186 7.83 16.59 14.18
N ARG A 187 7.75 15.34 14.65
CA ARG A 187 7.92 14.95 16.06
C ARG A 187 8.85 13.76 16.11
N GLN A 188 10.08 13.94 16.61
CA GLN A 188 11.01 12.84 16.84
C GLN A 188 10.67 12.16 18.16
N PHE A 189 10.31 10.88 18.12
CA PHE A 189 10.32 10.02 19.31
C PHE A 189 11.63 9.24 19.38
N PHE A 190 11.95 8.69 20.57
CA PHE A 190 13.12 7.84 20.79
C PHE A 190 13.19 6.79 19.65
N ALA A 191 14.24 6.87 18.82
CA ALA A 191 14.50 6.13 17.56
C ALA A 191 14.20 6.86 16.20
N GLY A 192 13.87 8.16 16.17
CA GLY A 192 13.78 8.93 14.92
C GLY A 192 12.48 8.73 14.12
N ALA A 193 11.50 8.03 14.71
CA ALA A 193 10.19 7.79 14.13
C ALA A 193 9.30 9.04 14.22
N GLY A 194 8.67 9.42 13.11
CA GLY A 194 7.64 10.46 13.05
C GLY A 194 6.45 9.99 12.22
N ALA A 195 5.23 10.41 12.58
CA ALA A 195 4.03 10.14 11.79
C ALA A 195 3.83 11.11 10.63
N GLN A 196 4.62 12.18 10.61
CA GLN A 196 4.60 13.18 9.56
C GLN A 196 6.04 13.59 9.23
N TYR A 197 6.34 13.67 7.94
CA TYR A 197 7.61 14.14 7.41
C TYR A 197 7.36 15.33 6.50
N ARG A 198 8.19 16.37 6.60
CA ARG A 198 8.10 17.55 5.73
C ARG A 198 9.48 18.08 5.34
N ASN A 199 9.59 18.71 4.18
CA ASN A 199 10.71 19.58 3.88
C ASN A 199 10.38 21.01 4.32
N PRO A 200 11.15 21.64 5.23
CA PRO A 200 10.92 23.03 5.64
C PRO A 200 11.03 24.06 4.50
N SER A 201 11.80 23.75 3.47
CA SER A 201 12.08 24.61 2.31
C SER A 201 11.18 24.32 1.11
N ASP A 202 10.44 23.22 1.11
CA ASP A 202 9.52 22.84 0.02
C ASP A 202 8.17 22.35 0.60
N PRO A 203 7.15 23.21 0.64
CA PRO A 203 5.83 22.88 1.17
C PRO A 203 5.13 21.71 0.45
N GLU A 204 5.51 21.38 -0.80
CA GLU A 204 4.94 20.27 -1.56
C GLU A 204 5.47 18.90 -1.13
N LEU A 205 6.50 18.87 -0.29
CA LEU A 205 7.14 17.64 0.17
C LEU A 205 6.68 17.31 1.59
N ARG A 206 5.46 16.78 1.68
CA ARG A 206 4.88 16.29 2.93
C ARG A 206 4.39 14.85 2.80
N LEU A 207 4.69 14.04 3.82
CA LEU A 207 4.17 12.69 3.99
C LEU A 207 3.46 12.56 5.33
N ASP A 208 2.27 11.98 5.32
CA ASP A 208 1.52 11.64 6.52
C ASP A 208 1.31 10.10 6.57
N PHE A 209 1.57 9.50 7.72
CA PHE A 209 1.42 8.06 7.96
C PHE A 209 0.36 7.81 9.04
N VAL A 210 -0.61 6.95 8.73
CA VAL A 210 -1.81 6.74 9.58
C VAL A 210 -2.07 5.27 9.88
N SER A 211 -2.77 5.02 10.99
CA SER A 211 -3.22 3.68 11.43
C SER A 211 -4.69 3.72 11.82
N CYS A 212 -5.28 2.55 12.08
CA CYS A 212 -6.57 2.44 12.76
C CYS A 212 -6.49 2.99 14.19
N ALA A 213 -7.49 3.77 14.59
CA ALA A 213 -7.76 4.08 15.98
C ALA A 213 -8.80 3.10 16.54
N HIS A 214 -8.51 2.50 17.70
CA HIS A 214 -9.45 1.64 18.43
C HIS A 214 -10.15 2.38 19.57
N ARG A 215 -9.56 3.49 20.04
CA ARG A 215 -10.12 4.34 21.08
C ARG A 215 -10.02 5.81 20.68
N LYS A 216 -10.88 6.64 21.27
CA LYS A 216 -10.78 8.09 21.13
C LYS A 216 -9.45 8.56 21.75
N ASP A 217 -8.75 9.45 21.06
CA ASP A 217 -7.49 10.07 21.51
C ASP A 217 -6.34 9.07 21.75
N GLU A 218 -6.25 8.02 20.93
CA GLU A 218 -5.16 7.05 20.98
C GLU A 218 -3.80 7.71 20.62
N PRO A 219 -2.72 7.45 21.40
CA PRO A 219 -1.40 8.00 21.12
C PRO A 219 -0.85 7.46 19.80
N LEU A 220 0.19 8.12 19.26
CA LEU A 220 0.89 7.63 18.06
C LEU A 220 1.31 6.16 18.23
N LEU A 221 1.00 5.34 17.23
CA LEU A 221 1.41 3.95 17.20
C LEU A 221 2.81 3.87 16.61
N VAL A 222 3.80 3.49 17.41
CA VAL A 222 5.17 3.26 16.95
C VAL A 222 5.33 1.82 16.46
N LEU A 223 5.74 1.65 15.21
CA LEU A 223 6.15 0.40 14.60
C LEU A 223 7.68 0.36 14.55
N THR A 224 8.28 -0.22 15.59
CA THR A 224 9.75 -0.29 15.72
C THR A 224 10.39 -1.03 14.54
N GLU A 225 9.73 -2.08 14.05
CA GLU A 225 10.18 -2.87 12.88
C GLU A 225 10.29 -2.04 11.59
N LEU A 226 9.48 -0.98 11.50
CA LEU A 226 9.45 -0.06 10.37
C LEU A 226 10.17 1.28 10.63
N GLY A 227 10.66 1.51 11.85
CA GLY A 227 11.18 2.81 12.27
C GLY A 227 10.17 3.96 12.08
N LEU A 228 8.88 3.66 12.19
CA LEU A 228 7.78 4.55 11.77
C LEU A 228 6.79 4.75 12.92
N ALA A 229 6.32 5.99 13.10
CA ALA A 229 5.15 6.27 13.93
C ALA A 229 3.94 6.47 13.02
N LEU A 230 2.75 6.09 13.49
CA LEU A 230 1.49 6.22 12.75
C LEU A 230 0.51 7.03 13.57
N GLN A 231 -0.17 7.98 12.94
CA GLN A 231 -1.28 8.71 13.54
C GLN A 231 -2.54 7.83 13.50
N PRO A 232 -3.11 7.43 14.65
CA PRO A 232 -4.38 6.69 14.66
C PRO A 232 -5.50 7.60 14.15
N LEU A 233 -6.26 7.12 13.18
CA LEU A 233 -7.46 7.75 12.64
C LEU A 233 -8.64 6.78 12.73
N LYS A 234 -9.80 7.30 13.12
CA LYS A 234 -11.03 6.52 13.19
C LYS A 234 -11.41 5.99 11.81
N PHE A 235 -11.99 4.80 11.76
CA PHE A 235 -12.57 4.19 10.56
C PHE A 235 -11.57 3.91 9.44
N MET A 236 -10.26 3.96 9.72
CA MET A 236 -9.21 3.58 8.76
C MET A 236 -9.24 2.08 8.46
N GLU A 237 -9.77 1.27 9.37
CA GLU A 237 -9.97 -0.17 9.21
C GLU A 237 -10.83 -0.52 7.97
N PHE A 238 -11.76 0.36 7.59
CA PHE A 238 -12.58 0.16 6.39
C PHE A 238 -11.74 0.22 5.10
N ALA A 239 -10.81 1.18 5.02
CA ALA A 239 -9.96 1.37 3.85
C ALA A 239 -8.81 0.36 3.77
N LEU A 240 -8.40 -0.22 4.89
CA LEU A 240 -7.33 -1.22 4.98
C LEU A 240 -7.79 -2.64 4.64
N GLN A 241 -9.09 -2.91 4.60
CA GLN A 241 -9.65 -4.21 4.23
C GLN A 241 -9.65 -4.42 2.71
N ASN A 242 -9.36 -5.67 2.30
CA ASN A 242 -9.36 -6.13 0.91
C ASN A 242 -8.62 -5.20 -0.05
N SER A 243 -7.42 -4.76 0.36
CA SER A 243 -6.59 -3.90 -0.46
C SER A 243 -6.38 -4.50 -1.85
N THR A 244 -6.49 -3.68 -2.89
CA THR A 244 -6.24 -4.07 -4.27
C THR A 244 -4.83 -3.64 -4.68
N GLN A 245 -4.19 -4.42 -5.54
CA GLN A 245 -2.92 -4.02 -6.13
C GLN A 245 -3.14 -2.96 -7.22
N GLY A 246 -2.32 -1.91 -7.23
CA GLY A 246 -2.37 -0.87 -8.25
C GLY A 246 -1.00 -0.44 -8.73
N CYS A 247 -0.99 0.51 -9.67
CA CYS A 247 0.22 1.08 -10.24
C CYS A 247 0.14 2.61 -10.22
N VAL A 248 1.16 3.26 -9.69
CA VAL A 248 1.31 4.72 -9.74
C VAL A 248 2.24 5.07 -10.90
N LEU A 249 1.79 6.00 -11.74
CA LEU A 249 2.54 6.50 -12.89
C LEU A 249 3.05 7.92 -12.63
N ALA A 250 4.24 8.20 -13.13
CA ALA A 250 4.77 9.54 -13.30
C ALA A 250 5.54 9.62 -14.63
N ARG A 251 5.87 10.82 -15.10
CA ARG A 251 6.66 10.98 -16.35
C ARG A 251 8.00 10.23 -16.32
N ASP A 252 8.52 9.99 -15.12
CA ASP A 252 9.83 9.38 -14.89
C ASP A 252 9.76 7.84 -14.74
N GLY A 253 8.55 7.25 -14.68
CA GLY A 253 8.35 5.79 -14.60
C GLY A 253 7.07 5.39 -13.85
N ALA A 254 6.98 4.10 -13.52
CA ALA A 254 5.86 3.53 -12.79
C ALA A 254 6.34 2.66 -11.61
N CYS A 255 5.49 2.47 -10.61
CA CYS A 255 5.74 1.56 -9.49
C CYS A 255 4.46 0.94 -8.95
N THR A 256 4.58 -0.31 -8.50
CA THR A 256 3.48 -1.07 -7.90
C THR A 256 3.23 -0.61 -6.46
N VAL A 257 1.96 -0.46 -6.10
CA VAL A 257 1.50 -0.05 -4.78
C VAL A 257 0.32 -0.92 -4.33
N LYS A 258 -0.03 -0.86 -3.04
CA LYS A 258 -1.32 -1.34 -2.55
C LYS A 258 -2.27 -0.16 -2.37
N LEU A 259 -3.50 -0.32 -2.85
CA LEU A 259 -4.57 0.66 -2.79
C LEU A 259 -5.72 0.10 -1.95
N PRO A 260 -6.53 0.96 -1.31
CA PRO A 260 -7.84 0.56 -0.81
C PRO A 260 -8.69 -0.02 -1.95
N ASP A 261 -9.58 -0.97 -1.61
CA ASP A 261 -10.68 -1.32 -2.51
C ASP A 261 -11.47 -0.05 -2.90
N PRO A 262 -11.76 0.21 -4.18
CA PRO A 262 -12.38 1.47 -4.59
C PRO A 262 -13.76 1.74 -3.98
N ALA A 263 -14.58 0.71 -3.73
CA ALA A 263 -15.89 0.87 -3.11
C ALA A 263 -15.75 1.20 -1.62
N ARG A 264 -14.93 0.44 -0.89
CA ARG A 264 -14.58 0.72 0.51
C ARG A 264 -13.95 2.11 0.68
N TYR A 265 -13.13 2.52 -0.29
CA TYR A 265 -12.52 3.84 -0.30
C TYR A 265 -13.56 4.96 -0.43
N ALA A 266 -14.55 4.80 -1.29
CA ALA A 266 -15.65 5.75 -1.43
C ALA A 266 -16.43 5.93 -0.12
N VAL A 267 -16.79 4.81 0.53
CA VAL A 267 -17.48 4.82 1.83
C VAL A 267 -16.61 5.48 2.90
N HIS A 268 -15.33 5.10 2.99
CA HIS A 268 -14.38 5.70 3.93
C HIS A 268 -14.28 7.22 3.75
N LYS A 269 -14.28 7.73 2.51
CA LYS A 269 -14.27 9.16 2.23
C LYS A 269 -15.51 9.90 2.73
N LEU A 270 -16.69 9.28 2.66
CA LEU A 270 -17.92 9.85 3.24
C LEU A 270 -17.86 9.88 4.78
N ILE A 271 -17.32 8.83 5.39
CA ILE A 271 -17.13 8.78 6.84
C ILE A 271 -16.16 9.89 7.30
N VAL A 272 -15.00 10.00 6.65
CA VAL A 272 -14.01 11.04 6.96
C VAL A 272 -14.58 12.44 6.73
N TYR A 273 -15.37 12.65 5.68
CA TYR A 273 -16.09 13.91 5.45
C TYR A 273 -16.95 14.31 6.67
N GLY A 274 -17.72 13.37 7.23
CA GLY A 274 -18.58 13.60 8.40
C GLY A 274 -17.81 13.87 9.70
N GLU A 275 -16.61 13.31 9.85
CA GLU A 275 -15.77 13.52 11.04
C GLU A 275 -14.95 14.83 10.98
N ARG A 276 -14.79 15.45 9.81
CA ARG A 276 -13.95 16.64 9.67
C ARG A 276 -14.58 17.89 10.31
N PRO A 277 -13.83 18.64 11.13
CA PRO A 277 -14.30 19.89 11.69
C PRO A 277 -14.38 21.01 10.63
N LEU A 278 -15.10 22.09 10.95
CA LEU A 278 -15.28 23.26 10.08
C LEU A 278 -13.96 23.88 9.57
N ARG A 279 -12.88 23.83 10.35
CA ARG A 279 -11.57 24.34 9.95
C ARG A 279 -10.91 23.53 8.81
N GLU A 280 -11.43 22.35 8.48
CA GLU A 280 -10.93 21.45 7.44
C GLU A 280 -11.89 21.36 6.24
N ARG A 281 -12.76 22.36 6.04
CA ARG A 281 -13.77 22.39 4.97
C ARG A 281 -13.21 22.09 3.58
N THR A 282 -12.03 22.61 3.23
CA THR A 282 -11.41 22.33 1.93
C THR A 282 -11.05 20.84 1.76
N LYS A 283 -10.53 20.20 2.82
CA LYS A 283 -10.25 18.75 2.83
C LYS A 283 -11.56 17.95 2.81
N ALA A 284 -12.58 18.40 3.53
CA ALA A 284 -13.91 17.79 3.54
C ALA A 284 -14.55 17.80 2.13
N SER A 285 -14.59 18.96 1.47
CA SER A 285 -15.14 19.07 0.10
C SER A 285 -14.41 18.17 -0.89
N LYS A 286 -13.09 18.02 -0.72
CA LYS A 286 -12.27 17.09 -1.51
C LYS A 286 -12.65 15.64 -1.26
N ASP A 287 -12.78 15.23 0.00
CA ASP A 287 -13.18 13.85 0.33
C ASP A 287 -14.57 13.53 -0.22
N LEU A 288 -15.52 14.46 -0.10
CA LEU A 288 -16.87 14.34 -0.67
C LEU A 288 -16.85 14.24 -2.20
N HIS A 289 -16.01 15.03 -2.87
CA HIS A 289 -15.85 14.98 -4.31
C HIS A 289 -15.31 13.61 -4.77
N GLN A 290 -14.26 13.11 -4.13
CA GLN A 290 -13.69 11.79 -4.46
C GLN A 290 -14.71 10.67 -4.25
N ALA A 291 -15.47 10.71 -3.16
CA ALA A 291 -16.56 9.77 -2.92
C ALA A 291 -17.63 9.85 -4.01
N ALA A 292 -18.04 11.05 -4.41
CA ALA A 292 -19.03 11.26 -5.47
C ALA A 292 -18.56 10.76 -6.83
N CYS A 293 -17.26 10.89 -7.16
CA CYS A 293 -16.68 10.36 -8.39
C CYS A 293 -16.72 8.83 -8.43
N LEU A 294 -16.31 8.17 -7.34
CA LEU A 294 -16.35 6.71 -7.24
C LEU A 294 -17.79 6.19 -7.24
N ALA A 295 -18.68 6.79 -6.46
CA ALA A 295 -20.10 6.42 -6.47
C ALA A 295 -20.72 6.59 -7.86
N SER A 296 -20.38 7.66 -8.58
CA SER A 296 -20.84 7.87 -9.95
C SER A 296 -20.31 6.81 -10.92
N PHE A 297 -19.06 6.37 -10.76
CA PHE A 297 -18.49 5.28 -11.55
C PHE A 297 -19.26 3.98 -11.32
N PHE A 298 -19.40 3.55 -10.06
CA PHE A 298 -20.08 2.30 -9.74
C PHE A 298 -21.57 2.32 -10.10
N ALA A 299 -22.27 3.44 -9.93
CA ALA A 299 -23.66 3.57 -10.37
C ALA A 299 -23.83 3.43 -11.89
N THR A 300 -22.80 3.74 -12.68
CA THR A 300 -22.84 3.69 -14.15
C THR A 300 -22.30 2.39 -14.72
N ARG A 301 -21.26 1.82 -14.08
CA ARG A 301 -20.42 0.74 -14.64
C ARG A 301 -20.21 -0.42 -13.67
N GLY A 302 -20.43 -0.19 -12.38
CA GLY A 302 -20.15 -1.17 -11.34
C GLY A 302 -21.23 -2.24 -11.24
N PRO A 303 -20.90 -3.44 -10.74
CA PRO A 303 -21.90 -4.34 -10.20
C PRO A 303 -22.71 -3.60 -9.13
N VAL A 304 -24.05 -3.67 -9.18
CA VAL A 304 -24.95 -3.02 -8.22
C VAL A 304 -24.59 -3.41 -6.78
N GLU A 305 -24.04 -4.62 -6.61
CA GLU A 305 -23.62 -5.24 -5.35
C GLU A 305 -22.34 -4.65 -4.75
N SER A 306 -21.60 -3.82 -5.50
CA SER A 306 -20.31 -3.23 -5.05
C SER A 306 -20.48 -2.29 -3.86
N PHE A 307 -21.70 -1.79 -3.61
CA PHE A 307 -22.06 -0.98 -2.44
C PHE A 307 -23.00 -1.70 -1.46
N ASN A 308 -23.17 -3.02 -1.56
CA ASN A 308 -24.09 -3.75 -0.68
C ASN A 308 -23.48 -4.00 0.71
N LEU A 309 -24.31 -3.76 1.73
CA LEU A 309 -23.96 -3.94 3.14
C LEU A 309 -23.53 -5.38 3.44
N GLU A 310 -24.15 -6.38 2.80
CA GLU A 310 -23.81 -7.81 2.97
C GLU A 310 -22.37 -8.11 2.53
N THR A 311 -21.92 -7.56 1.40
CA THR A 311 -20.52 -7.64 0.94
C THR A 311 -19.54 -7.02 1.94
N PHE A 312 -19.94 -5.96 2.64
CA PHE A 312 -19.13 -5.34 3.69
C PHE A 312 -19.22 -6.05 5.04
N VAL A 313 -20.33 -6.73 5.34
CA VAL A 313 -20.63 -7.37 6.63
C VAL A 313 -20.11 -8.82 6.69
N ASP A 314 -20.16 -9.60 5.62
CA ASP A 314 -19.67 -10.99 5.62
C ASP A 314 -18.16 -11.08 5.90
N ASP A 315 -17.39 -10.12 5.37
CA ASP A 315 -15.96 -9.97 5.69
C ASP A 315 -15.70 -9.62 7.16
N THR A 316 -16.62 -8.90 7.82
CA THR A 316 -16.48 -8.54 9.25
C THR A 316 -16.97 -9.65 10.19
N ARG A 317 -17.92 -10.50 9.76
CA ARG A 317 -18.39 -11.68 10.51
C ARG A 317 -17.38 -12.84 10.47
N ALA A 318 -16.75 -13.11 9.32
CA ALA A 318 -15.68 -14.11 9.22
C ALA A 318 -14.53 -13.83 10.22
N LEU A 319 -14.25 -12.56 10.48
CA LEU A 319 -13.21 -12.12 11.43
C LEU A 319 -13.62 -12.18 12.90
N ARG A 320 -14.91 -12.11 13.25
CA ARG A 320 -15.34 -12.38 14.64
C ARG A 320 -15.05 -13.83 15.00
N HIS A 321 -15.28 -14.78 14.11
CA HIS A 321 -14.95 -16.20 14.35
C HIS A 321 -13.44 -16.46 14.40
N ALA A 322 -12.64 -15.82 13.52
CA ALA A 322 -11.18 -15.92 13.57
C ALA A 322 -10.56 -15.28 14.85
N ARG A 323 -11.21 -14.26 15.43
CA ARG A 323 -10.80 -13.65 16.72
C ARG A 323 -10.99 -14.56 17.94
N TYR A 324 -11.96 -15.49 17.92
CA TYR A 324 -12.19 -16.41 19.04
C TYR A 324 -11.36 -17.70 18.94
N ALA A 325 -11.00 -18.15 17.74
CA ALA A 325 -10.19 -19.36 17.56
C ALA A 325 -8.73 -19.22 18.04
N GLY A 326 -8.20 -18.00 18.16
CA GLY A 326 -6.86 -17.72 18.67
C GLY A 326 -6.76 -17.57 20.20
N CYS A 327 -7.87 -17.64 20.94
CA CYS A 327 -7.90 -17.34 22.37
C CYS A 327 -8.34 -18.48 23.30
N SER A 328 -8.67 -19.68 22.81
CA SER A 328 -9.03 -20.80 23.70
C SER A 328 -8.06 -21.98 23.56
N GLY A 329 -6.97 -21.93 24.32
CA GLY A 329 -6.27 -23.13 24.78
C GLY A 329 -7.05 -23.90 25.85
N ARG A 330 -8.36 -24.08 25.66
CA ARG A 330 -9.21 -24.99 26.43
C ARG A 330 -10.28 -25.56 25.52
N THR A 331 -10.17 -26.86 25.27
CA THR A 331 -11.25 -27.71 24.81
C THR A 331 -12.30 -27.79 25.91
N GLU A 332 -13.41 -27.06 25.75
CA GLU A 332 -14.69 -27.48 26.33
C GLU A 332 -15.70 -27.50 25.19
N ALA A 333 -16.08 -28.72 24.80
CA ALA A 333 -17.22 -28.95 23.93
C ALA A 333 -18.50 -28.63 24.70
N TYR A 334 -19.33 -27.73 24.19
CA TYR A 334 -20.73 -27.62 24.59
C TYR A 334 -21.61 -27.99 23.38
N PRO A 335 -22.64 -28.83 23.59
CA PRO A 335 -23.35 -29.49 22.51
C PRO A 335 -24.28 -28.50 21.79
N LEU A 336 -24.35 -28.67 20.47
CA LEU A 336 -25.34 -28.02 19.61
C LEU A 336 -26.73 -28.44 20.08
N GLY A 337 -27.48 -27.51 20.68
CA GLY A 337 -28.91 -27.68 20.89
C GLY A 337 -29.64 -27.64 19.55
N GLU A 338 -30.35 -28.72 19.24
CA GLU A 338 -31.17 -28.86 18.04
C GLU A 338 -32.22 -27.73 17.92
N PRO A 339 -32.59 -27.34 16.68
CA PRO A 339 -33.60 -26.32 16.46
C PRO A 339 -34.97 -26.84 16.91
N LYS A 340 -35.59 -26.15 17.89
CA LYS A 340 -36.99 -26.40 18.24
C LYS A 340 -37.89 -26.04 17.05
N ASN A 341 -38.62 -27.02 16.57
CA ASN A 341 -39.70 -26.88 15.59
C ASN A 341 -40.73 -25.80 16.00
N PRO A 342 -41.38 -25.14 15.02
CA PRO A 342 -42.42 -24.17 15.30
C PRO A 342 -43.67 -24.87 15.88
N VAL A 343 -44.22 -24.28 16.94
CA VAL A 343 -45.49 -24.70 17.54
C VAL A 343 -46.64 -24.41 16.55
N PRO A 344 -47.55 -25.37 16.30
CA PRO A 344 -48.68 -25.14 15.40
C PRO A 344 -49.71 -24.22 16.07
N ALA A 345 -50.31 -23.34 15.27
CA ALA A 345 -51.50 -22.62 15.66
C ALA A 345 -52.67 -23.59 15.75
N GLU A 346 -53.39 -23.59 16.87
CA GLU A 346 -54.73 -24.17 16.97
C GLU A 346 -55.77 -23.09 17.33
N PRO A 347 -57.04 -23.32 16.98
CA PRO A 347 -58.00 -22.27 16.68
C PRO A 347 -59.14 -22.18 17.71
N VAL A 348 -60.09 -21.29 17.40
CA VAL A 348 -61.53 -21.32 17.71
C VAL A 348 -62.04 -20.37 18.83
N GLU A 349 -62.73 -19.33 18.33
CA GLU A 349 -64.06 -18.80 18.66
C GLU A 349 -64.56 -18.73 20.12
N ALA A 350 -65.01 -17.54 20.52
CA ALA A 350 -66.44 -17.18 20.56
C ALA A 350 -66.61 -15.67 20.42
#